data_AF-A0A2M7GBA0-F1
#
_entry.id   AF-A0A2M7GBA0-F1
#
_cell.length_a   1.000
_cell.length_b   1.000
_cell.length_c   1.000
_cell.angle_alpha   90.00
_cell.angle_beta   90.00
_cell.angle_gamma   90.00
#
_symmetry.space_group_name_H-M   'P 1'
#
loop_
_entity.id
_entity.type
_entity.pdbx_description
1 polymer ?
#
loop_
_entity_poly.entity_id
_entity_poly.type
_entity_poly.pdbx_seq_one_letter_code
_entity_poly.pdbx_strand_id
1 'polypeptide(L)'
;MPITTSESVQKLCSLAVQQNLASASQLAIAVQTYILMKIEALQCNYLLEHNSGRLLLRDRSAPAGNEAMDEWASFDMPAPAFQGEWAPYASNKVALFNEKGVFTGVQDRGHSEITPSFKGGYVWLKNQAYQMNMLLNTMVPVNDVKRGPYDFFIPPHQNTGIFLIDRAAGTLFMSDFTLSQTSAQLQVRDPGSKKAINVAYSQQTKTIYITDHHTPDILVINPSNRQKERIYTEHGILGNLTLDDKLGLIFAVLADASKEPAVLIFSIKDYSHQGTILLPGKRFSEVDDPCDLIAISPDRKSLMVMTYTDEGALFTPIISQIDIEKKQLVKSYNLNHEDKPVGFAFLQADVKAGTVVPFDKMLADKGIIHKIQLAALVRQIEMLEKDKDKPLLDQDIESAMSHIQGNFSNEEIDAVTEVTPETVTQMAQDTFFEWQGRGDMKPEEKQVFVERLSQMKADPKVSKTNGVFVLNWIKGLMG
;
A
#
# COMPACT_ATOMS: atom_id res chain seq x y z
N MET A 1 -16.10 0.82 25.51
CA MET A 1 -15.51 1.31 24.25
C MET A 1 -15.28 0.09 23.36
N PRO A 2 -15.77 0.08 22.11
CA PRO A 2 -15.44 -1.01 21.17
C PRO A 2 -13.97 -0.88 20.74
N ILE A 3 -13.24 -2.00 20.68
CA ILE A 3 -11.84 -2.01 20.21
C ILE A 3 -11.85 -2.18 18.70
N THR A 4 -11.66 -1.09 17.97
CA THR A 4 -11.81 -1.05 16.51
C THR A 4 -10.65 -0.38 15.78
N THR A 5 -9.77 0.35 16.46
CA THR A 5 -8.63 1.04 15.83
C THR A 5 -7.36 0.20 15.94
N SER A 6 -6.37 0.46 15.08
CA SER A 6 -5.09 -0.27 15.13
C SER A 6 -4.41 -0.10 16.50
N GLU A 7 -4.32 1.15 16.99
CA GLU A 7 -3.74 1.47 18.30
C GLU A 7 -4.44 0.73 19.45
N SER A 8 -5.78 0.74 19.50
CA SER A 8 -6.53 0.06 20.57
C SER A 8 -6.39 -1.46 20.50
N VAL A 9 -6.29 -2.05 19.30
CA VAL A 9 -6.00 -3.47 19.10
C VAL A 9 -4.60 -3.83 19.60
N GLN A 10 -3.58 -3.02 19.27
CA GLN A 10 -2.21 -3.23 19.73
C GLN A 10 -2.11 -3.15 21.26
N LYS A 11 -2.70 -2.11 21.88
CA LYS A 11 -2.77 -1.97 23.35
C LYS A 11 -3.41 -3.19 24.01
N LEU A 12 -4.53 -3.67 23.49
CA LEU A 12 -5.20 -4.86 24.01
C LEU A 12 -4.31 -6.09 23.91
N CYS A 13 -3.67 -6.32 22.77
CA CYS A 13 -2.79 -7.47 22.59
C CYS A 13 -1.60 -7.43 23.56
N SER A 14 -0.94 -6.28 23.69
CA SER A 14 0.19 -6.11 24.61
C SER A 14 -0.20 -6.39 26.07
N LEU A 15 -1.32 -5.82 26.54
CA LEU A 15 -1.80 -6.07 27.90
C LEU A 15 -2.19 -7.54 28.12
N ALA A 16 -2.81 -8.17 27.12
CA ALA A 16 -3.20 -9.58 27.20
C ALA A 16 -1.98 -10.52 27.29
N VAL A 17 -0.90 -10.23 26.56
CA VAL A 17 0.36 -10.98 26.67
C VAL A 17 1.01 -10.75 28.03
N GLN A 18 1.14 -9.50 28.47
CA GLN A 18 1.75 -9.14 29.77
C GLN A 18 1.04 -9.82 30.95
N GLN A 19 -0.28 -9.97 30.87
CA GLN A 19 -1.09 -10.62 31.90
C GLN A 19 -1.20 -12.14 31.73
N ASN A 20 -0.45 -12.74 30.79
CA ASN A 20 -0.48 -14.17 30.47
C ASN A 20 -1.90 -14.69 30.13
N LEU A 21 -2.74 -13.84 29.53
CA LEU A 21 -4.12 -14.18 29.18
C LEU A 21 -4.22 -14.88 27.81
N ALA A 22 -3.28 -14.60 26.91
CA ALA A 22 -3.13 -15.28 25.64
C ALA A 22 -1.66 -15.24 25.19
N SER A 23 -1.25 -16.20 24.36
CA SER A 23 0.10 -16.16 23.79
C SER A 23 0.20 -15.11 22.66
N ALA A 24 1.40 -14.57 22.46
CA ALA A 24 1.68 -13.65 21.35
C ALA A 24 1.31 -14.26 19.98
N SER A 25 1.54 -15.56 19.80
CA SER A 25 1.21 -16.27 18.55
C SER A 25 -0.30 -16.31 18.26
N GLN A 26 -1.13 -16.57 19.27
CA GLN A 26 -2.58 -16.59 19.12
C GLN A 26 -3.11 -15.18 18.79
N LEU A 27 -2.57 -14.16 19.44
CA LEU A 27 -2.96 -12.78 19.20
C LEU A 27 -2.51 -12.29 17.83
N ALA A 28 -1.32 -12.67 17.36
CA ALA A 28 -0.87 -12.35 16.00
C ALA A 28 -1.82 -12.91 14.93
N ILE A 29 -2.23 -14.18 15.06
CA ILE A 29 -3.22 -14.81 14.16
C ILE A 29 -4.58 -14.09 14.24
N ALA A 30 -5.01 -13.71 15.45
CA ALA A 30 -6.26 -12.97 15.65
C ALA A 30 -6.20 -11.59 14.96
N VAL A 31 -5.11 -10.84 15.12
CA VAL A 31 -4.93 -9.54 14.47
C VAL A 31 -4.94 -9.68 12.94
N GLN A 32 -4.19 -10.64 12.38
CA GLN A 32 -4.22 -10.89 10.93
C GLN A 32 -5.63 -11.23 10.43
N THR A 33 -6.35 -12.09 11.15
CA THR A 33 -7.75 -12.44 10.83
C THR A 33 -8.63 -11.20 10.87
N TYR A 34 -8.46 -10.34 11.88
CA TYR A 34 -9.22 -9.11 12.03
C TYR A 34 -9.00 -8.12 10.89
N ILE A 35 -7.74 -7.92 10.48
CA ILE A 35 -7.38 -7.06 9.36
C ILE A 35 -8.00 -7.60 8.06
N LEU A 36 -7.95 -8.91 7.82
CA LEU A 36 -8.60 -9.51 6.65
C LEU A 36 -10.12 -9.30 6.65
N MET A 37 -10.79 -9.41 7.81
CA MET A 37 -12.21 -9.09 7.94
C MET A 37 -12.51 -7.63 7.60
N LYS A 38 -11.63 -6.70 8.00
CA LYS A 38 -11.74 -5.28 7.64
C LYS A 38 -11.54 -5.00 6.16
N ILE A 39 -10.56 -5.66 5.54
CA ILE A 39 -10.35 -5.58 4.09
C ILE A 39 -11.58 -6.10 3.33
N GLU A 40 -12.12 -7.25 3.74
CA GLU A 40 -13.33 -7.82 3.14
C GLU A 40 -14.53 -6.89 3.26
N ALA A 41 -14.65 -6.24 4.42
CA ALA A 41 -15.70 -5.27 4.70
C ALA A 41 -15.45 -3.89 4.08
N LEU A 42 -14.37 -3.70 3.31
CA LEU A 42 -14.01 -2.42 2.66
C LEU A 42 -13.80 -1.27 3.65
N GLN A 43 -13.33 -1.61 4.86
CA GLN A 43 -13.04 -0.67 5.94
C GLN A 43 -11.57 -0.23 5.96
N CYS A 44 -10.76 -0.74 5.04
CA CYS A 44 -9.37 -0.34 4.89
C CYS A 44 -9.11 0.31 3.52
N ASN A 45 -7.96 0.95 3.38
CA ASN A 45 -7.41 1.48 2.14
C ASN A 45 -5.88 1.29 2.13
N TYR A 46 -5.33 1.07 0.93
CA TYR A 46 -3.90 1.18 0.70
C TYR A 46 -3.54 2.62 0.35
N LEU A 47 -2.50 3.13 1.00
CA LEU A 47 -1.87 4.40 0.71
C LEU A 47 -0.39 4.18 0.42
N LEU A 48 0.07 4.60 -0.75
CA LEU A 48 1.50 4.60 -1.06
C LEU A 48 2.09 5.98 -0.71
N GLU A 49 2.93 6.01 0.32
CA GLU A 49 3.72 7.17 0.71
C GLU A 49 5.04 7.17 -0.07
N HIS A 50 5.08 7.87 -1.19
CA HIS A 50 6.23 7.85 -2.09
C HIS A 50 7.51 8.46 -1.48
N ASN A 51 7.37 9.49 -0.65
CA ASN A 51 8.52 10.17 -0.03
C ASN A 51 9.28 9.24 0.91
N SER A 52 8.54 8.39 1.65
CA SER A 52 9.08 7.37 2.54
C SER A 52 9.28 6.03 1.82
N GLY A 53 8.69 5.84 0.65
CA GLY A 53 8.65 4.57 -0.07
C GLY A 53 7.88 3.51 0.71
N ARG A 54 6.81 3.88 1.42
CA ARG A 54 6.03 2.96 2.26
C ARG A 54 4.67 2.72 1.64
N LEU A 55 4.25 1.46 1.57
CA LEU A 55 2.85 1.14 1.33
C LEU A 55 2.17 0.90 2.67
N LEU A 56 1.19 1.72 3.02
CA LEU A 56 0.42 1.59 4.24
C LEU A 56 -0.91 0.92 3.96
N LEU A 57 -1.35 0.08 4.88
CA LEU A 57 -2.73 -0.36 5.02
C LEU A 57 -3.32 0.39 6.20
N ARG A 58 -4.33 1.22 5.97
CA ARG A 58 -4.95 2.04 7.03
C ARG A 58 -6.47 1.88 7.09
N ASP A 59 -7.08 2.36 8.16
CA ASP A 59 -8.54 2.44 8.26
C ASP A 59 -9.07 3.52 7.31
N ARG A 60 -10.16 3.22 6.61
CA ARG A 60 -10.80 4.16 5.69
C ARG A 60 -11.52 5.29 6.42
N SER A 61 -12.00 5.04 7.64
CA SER A 61 -12.74 6.01 8.44
C SER A 61 -11.85 7.02 9.18
N ALA A 62 -10.53 6.84 9.09
CA ALA A 62 -9.52 7.72 9.64
C ALA A 62 -9.69 9.17 9.14
N PRO A 63 -9.83 10.16 10.03
CA PRO A 63 -9.83 11.56 9.64
C PRO A 63 -8.45 11.94 9.04
N ALA A 64 -8.46 12.69 7.94
CA ALA A 64 -7.24 13.17 7.31
C ALA A 64 -6.40 13.99 8.32
N GLY A 65 -5.12 13.63 8.49
CA GLY A 65 -4.17 14.35 9.35
C GLY A 65 -3.79 13.67 10.67
N ASN A 66 -4.31 12.48 10.97
CA ASN A 66 -3.89 11.69 12.15
C ASN A 66 -3.22 10.37 11.74
N GLU A 67 -2.16 10.48 10.95
CA GLU A 67 -1.59 9.39 10.13
C GLU A 67 -1.04 8.21 10.95
N ALA A 68 -0.55 8.45 12.16
CA ALA A 68 0.04 7.40 13.01
C ALA A 68 -0.98 6.51 13.73
N MET A 69 -2.22 6.96 13.94
CA MET A 69 -3.20 6.23 14.77
C MET A 69 -3.99 5.15 14.01
N ASP A 70 -3.92 5.16 12.69
CA ASP A 70 -4.80 4.38 11.82
C ASP A 70 -4.06 3.39 10.90
N GLU A 71 -2.74 3.26 11.05
CA GLU A 71 -1.92 2.29 10.31
C GLU A 71 -2.11 0.88 10.89
N TRP A 72 -2.67 -0.04 10.10
CA TRP A 72 -2.78 -1.46 10.44
C TRP A 72 -1.50 -2.23 10.13
N ALA A 73 -0.84 -1.87 9.04
CA ALA A 73 0.41 -2.45 8.61
C ALA A 73 1.09 -1.54 7.59
N SER A 74 2.39 -1.72 7.43
CA SER A 74 3.15 -1.10 6.37
C SER A 74 4.12 -2.08 5.72
N PHE A 75 4.42 -1.79 4.46
CA PHE A 75 5.48 -2.43 3.71
C PHE A 75 6.47 -1.35 3.26
N ASP A 76 7.69 -1.41 3.78
CA ASP A 76 8.76 -0.53 3.35
C ASP A 76 9.34 -1.05 2.03
N MET A 77 9.14 -0.28 0.95
CA MET A 77 9.79 -0.57 -0.33
C MET A 77 11.31 -0.37 -0.16
N PRO A 78 12.12 -1.25 -0.78
CA PRO A 78 13.57 -1.05 -0.79
C PRO A 78 13.93 0.30 -1.41
N ALA A 79 15.08 0.84 -1.01
CA ALA A 79 15.59 2.07 -1.62
C ALA A 79 15.71 1.89 -3.14
N PRO A 80 15.37 2.91 -3.95
CA PRO A 80 15.42 2.77 -5.40
C PRO A 80 16.82 2.41 -5.87
N ALA A 81 16.89 1.54 -6.87
CA ALA A 81 18.12 1.28 -7.60
C ALA A 81 18.62 2.49 -8.43
N PHE A 82 17.76 3.49 -8.66
CA PHE A 82 18.05 4.65 -9.53
C PHE A 82 17.59 5.96 -8.89
N GLN A 83 18.46 6.98 -8.89
CA GLN A 83 18.23 8.30 -8.27
C GLN A 83 17.87 9.42 -9.27
N GLY A 84 17.51 9.10 -10.52
CA GLY A 84 17.18 10.10 -11.53
C GLY A 84 15.69 10.49 -11.58
N GLU A 85 15.38 11.52 -12.36
CA GLU A 85 14.01 12.04 -12.53
C GLU A 85 13.06 11.02 -13.17
N TRP A 86 11.91 10.83 -12.54
CA TRP A 86 10.86 9.90 -12.97
C TRP A 86 9.80 10.62 -13.79
N ALA A 87 9.31 9.95 -14.84
CA ALA A 87 8.11 10.40 -15.56
C ALA A 87 6.88 9.76 -14.90
N PRO A 88 6.09 10.50 -14.09
CA PRO A 88 4.75 10.04 -13.75
C PRO A 88 3.90 10.03 -15.03
N TYR A 89 2.75 9.38 -15.01
CA TYR A 89 1.74 9.75 -16.00
C TYR A 89 1.41 11.23 -15.81
N ALA A 90 1.35 11.98 -16.90
CA ALA A 90 1.12 13.42 -16.90
C ALA A 90 -0.30 13.87 -16.45
N SER A 91 -1.04 13.05 -15.69
CA SER A 91 -2.43 13.30 -15.33
C SER A 91 -2.83 12.63 -14.01
N ASN A 92 -3.89 13.14 -13.39
CA ASN A 92 -4.58 12.59 -12.23
C ASN A 92 -5.99 12.08 -12.59
N LYS A 93 -6.33 12.00 -13.87
CA LYS A 93 -7.68 11.70 -14.34
C LYS A 93 -7.88 10.20 -14.55
N VAL A 94 -9.11 9.72 -14.34
CA VAL A 94 -9.49 8.34 -14.58
C VAL A 94 -10.65 8.33 -15.57
N ALA A 95 -10.57 7.46 -16.59
CA ALA A 95 -11.69 7.26 -17.50
C ALA A 95 -12.68 6.28 -16.87
N LEU A 96 -13.94 6.72 -16.80
CA LEU A 96 -15.03 6.00 -16.19
C LEU A 96 -15.83 5.25 -17.26
N PHE A 97 -16.20 4.02 -16.93
CA PHE A 97 -17.01 3.15 -17.76
C PHE A 97 -18.12 2.54 -16.93
N ASN A 98 -19.23 2.16 -17.56
CA ASN A 98 -20.20 1.27 -16.92
C ASN A 98 -19.71 -0.20 -16.94
N GLU A 99 -20.48 -1.11 -16.34
CA GLU A 99 -20.18 -2.56 -16.28
C GLU A 99 -19.97 -3.23 -17.65
N LYS A 100 -20.49 -2.62 -18.72
CA LYS A 100 -20.39 -3.12 -20.11
C LYS A 100 -19.22 -2.53 -20.89
N GLY A 101 -18.40 -1.70 -20.24
CA GLY A 101 -17.29 -1.01 -20.88
C GLY A 101 -17.71 0.17 -21.77
N VAL A 102 -18.93 0.71 -21.60
CA VAL A 102 -19.32 1.94 -22.30
C VAL A 102 -18.75 3.13 -21.55
N PHE A 103 -17.98 3.96 -22.26
CA PHE A 103 -17.38 5.18 -21.72
C PHE A 103 -18.46 6.16 -21.22
N THR A 104 -18.31 6.63 -19.98
CA THR A 104 -19.26 7.55 -19.33
C THR A 104 -18.67 8.93 -19.04
N GLY A 105 -17.35 9.08 -19.10
CA GLY A 105 -16.67 10.36 -18.89
C GLY A 105 -15.27 10.21 -18.31
N VAL A 106 -14.61 11.35 -18.09
CA VAL A 106 -13.33 11.43 -17.38
C VAL A 106 -13.56 12.19 -16.08
N GLN A 107 -12.88 11.77 -15.02
CA GLN A 107 -12.94 12.47 -13.74
C GLN A 107 -11.57 12.57 -13.10
N ASP A 108 -11.27 13.73 -12.50
CA ASP A 108 -10.13 13.87 -11.59
C ASP A 108 -10.26 12.87 -10.46
N ARG A 109 -9.18 12.17 -10.16
CA ARG A 109 -9.11 11.26 -9.04
C ARG A 109 -9.16 12.08 -7.75
N GLY A 110 -10.37 12.29 -7.23
CA GLY A 110 -10.62 13.11 -6.03
C GLY A 110 -9.94 12.57 -4.76
N HIS A 111 -9.53 11.29 -4.74
CA HIS A 111 -8.74 10.69 -3.66
C HIS A 111 -7.76 9.66 -4.24
N SER A 112 -6.46 9.78 -3.93
CA SER A 112 -5.37 8.89 -4.36
C SER A 112 -5.39 7.51 -3.70
N GLU A 113 -6.45 7.19 -2.96
CA GLU A 113 -6.56 5.98 -2.15
C GLU A 113 -7.17 4.82 -2.94
N ILE A 114 -6.82 3.60 -2.56
CA ILE A 114 -7.35 2.37 -3.13
C ILE A 114 -8.00 1.60 -1.99
N THR A 115 -9.30 1.34 -2.06
CA THR A 115 -9.97 0.43 -1.13
C THR A 115 -9.77 -1.00 -1.61
N PRO A 116 -9.00 -1.84 -0.91
CA PRO A 116 -8.85 -3.22 -1.30
C PRO A 116 -10.09 -4.03 -1.04
N SER A 117 -10.21 -5.13 -1.76
CA SER A 117 -11.19 -6.18 -1.52
C SER A 117 -10.67 -7.50 -2.08
N PHE A 118 -11.27 -8.60 -1.65
CA PHE A 118 -11.05 -9.88 -2.33
C PHE A 118 -11.48 -9.85 -3.79
N LYS A 119 -12.37 -8.94 -4.20
CA LYS A 119 -12.81 -8.76 -5.60
C LYS A 119 -11.92 -7.78 -6.40
N GLY A 120 -10.80 -7.33 -5.85
CA GLY A 120 -9.88 -6.39 -6.51
C GLY A 120 -9.88 -4.99 -5.85
N GLY A 121 -9.11 -4.07 -6.42
CA GLY A 121 -9.01 -2.69 -5.95
C GLY A 121 -10.18 -1.81 -6.41
N TYR A 122 -10.74 -1.04 -5.49
CA TYR A 122 -11.78 -0.06 -5.77
C TYR A 122 -11.29 1.37 -5.55
N VAL A 123 -11.71 2.26 -6.45
CA VAL A 123 -11.68 3.71 -6.22
C VAL A 123 -13.12 4.18 -6.05
N TRP A 124 -13.34 5.04 -5.07
CA TRP A 124 -14.65 5.58 -4.77
C TRP A 124 -14.77 6.97 -5.34
N LEU A 125 -15.91 7.19 -6.00
CA LEU A 125 -16.26 8.48 -6.55
C LEU A 125 -17.65 8.84 -6.09
N LYS A 126 -17.72 9.87 -5.23
CA LYS A 126 -18.93 10.18 -4.45
C LYS A 126 -19.34 8.93 -3.66
N ASN A 127 -20.48 8.31 -4.00
CA ASN A 127 -20.99 7.10 -3.36
C ASN A 127 -20.99 5.87 -4.29
N GLN A 128 -20.28 5.94 -5.41
CA GLN A 128 -20.18 4.84 -6.36
C GLN A 128 -18.78 4.23 -6.30
N ALA A 129 -18.73 2.89 -6.26
CA ALA A 129 -17.49 2.15 -6.35
C ALA A 129 -17.18 1.87 -7.82
N TYR A 130 -15.92 2.11 -8.20
CA TYR A 130 -15.40 1.73 -9.48
C TYR A 130 -14.23 0.76 -9.29
N GLN A 131 -14.28 -0.37 -9.97
CA GLN A 131 -13.20 -1.36 -9.97
C GLN A 131 -12.10 -0.90 -10.92
N MET A 132 -10.86 -0.92 -10.44
CA MET A 132 -9.67 -0.69 -11.27
C MET A 132 -8.86 -1.98 -11.36
N ASN A 133 -8.49 -2.35 -12.57
CA ASN A 133 -7.69 -3.56 -12.80
C ASN A 133 -6.21 -3.35 -12.49
N MET A 134 -5.70 -2.13 -12.65
CA MET A 134 -4.32 -1.77 -12.31
C MET A 134 -4.29 -0.32 -11.85
N LEU A 135 -3.52 -0.05 -10.81
CA LEU A 135 -3.28 1.30 -10.31
C LEU A 135 -1.80 1.59 -10.43
N LEU A 136 -1.47 2.28 -11.51
CA LEU A 136 -0.23 3.01 -11.63
C LEU A 136 -0.43 4.24 -10.73
N ASN A 137 0.33 4.38 -9.64
CA ASN A 137 0.13 5.54 -8.79
C ASN A 137 0.88 6.73 -9.41
N THR A 138 0.13 7.73 -9.88
CA THR A 138 0.63 8.82 -10.72
C THR A 138 0.76 10.15 -9.98
N MET A 139 0.53 10.15 -8.67
CA MET A 139 0.19 11.35 -7.88
C MET A 139 1.39 11.97 -7.14
N VAL A 140 2.60 11.92 -7.67
CA VAL A 140 3.71 12.68 -7.07
C VAL A 140 4.43 13.49 -8.14
N PRO A 141 4.55 14.82 -7.94
CA PRO A 141 5.37 15.67 -8.79
C PRO A 141 6.79 15.11 -8.90
N VAL A 142 7.40 15.25 -10.09
CA VAL A 142 8.77 14.78 -10.41
C VAL A 142 9.80 15.19 -9.33
N ASN A 143 9.58 16.34 -8.68
CA ASN A 143 10.49 16.95 -7.71
C ASN A 143 10.42 16.35 -6.29
N ASP A 144 9.40 15.56 -5.97
CA ASP A 144 9.18 15.04 -4.61
C ASP A 144 9.54 13.56 -4.45
N VAL A 145 9.76 12.84 -5.56
CA VAL A 145 9.99 11.39 -5.55
C VAL A 145 11.46 11.07 -5.23
N LYS A 146 11.79 10.86 -3.95
CA LYS A 146 13.11 10.37 -3.50
C LYS A 146 13.30 8.84 -3.64
N ARG A 147 12.22 8.07 -3.84
CA ARG A 147 12.19 6.60 -3.93
C ARG A 147 11.38 6.11 -5.14
N GLY A 148 11.74 4.97 -5.73
CA GLY A 148 11.47 4.59 -7.13
C GLY A 148 10.00 4.62 -7.58
N PRO A 149 9.73 4.50 -8.90
CA PRO A 149 8.40 4.59 -9.45
C PRO A 149 7.68 3.27 -9.19
N TYR A 150 6.94 3.22 -8.08
CA TYR A 150 6.23 2.01 -7.70
C TYR A 150 4.87 1.90 -8.38
N ASP A 151 4.63 0.74 -8.98
CA ASP A 151 3.32 0.37 -9.49
C ASP A 151 2.72 -0.71 -8.61
N PHE A 152 1.39 -0.79 -8.60
CA PHE A 152 0.67 -1.67 -7.71
C PHE A 152 -0.45 -2.39 -8.47
N PHE A 153 -0.55 -3.69 -8.24
CA PHE A 153 -1.56 -4.53 -8.85
C PHE A 153 -2.24 -5.41 -7.79
N ILE A 154 -3.55 -5.25 -7.66
CA ILE A 154 -4.41 -6.16 -6.89
C ILE A 154 -5.16 -7.03 -7.89
N PRO A 155 -4.88 -8.34 -7.92
CA PRO A 155 -5.67 -9.26 -8.71
C PRO A 155 -7.14 -9.22 -8.27
N PRO A 156 -8.11 -9.22 -9.22
CA PRO A 156 -9.50 -9.42 -8.86
C PRO A 156 -9.72 -10.85 -8.31
N HIS A 157 -10.66 -11.03 -7.39
CA HIS A 157 -11.22 -12.30 -6.87
C HIS A 157 -10.23 -13.31 -6.25
N GLN A 158 -9.34 -12.88 -5.35
CA GLN A 158 -8.12 -13.63 -4.99
C GLN A 158 -7.67 -13.54 -3.52
N ASN A 159 -7.00 -14.60 -3.03
CA ASN A 159 -6.29 -14.68 -1.75
C ASN A 159 -4.75 -14.60 -1.88
N THR A 160 -4.22 -14.40 -3.10
CA THR A 160 -2.77 -14.53 -3.39
C THR A 160 -1.96 -13.32 -2.94
N GLY A 161 -2.63 -12.23 -2.58
CA GLY A 161 -2.02 -11.01 -2.08
C GLY A 161 -1.89 -9.91 -3.14
N ILE A 162 -0.86 -9.11 -2.98
CA ILE A 162 -0.59 -7.86 -3.67
C ILE A 162 0.72 -7.97 -4.43
N PHE A 163 0.74 -7.37 -5.61
CA PHE A 163 1.94 -7.22 -6.42
C PHE A 163 2.43 -5.78 -6.37
N LEU A 164 3.65 -5.62 -5.87
CA LEU A 164 4.36 -4.34 -5.83
C LEU A 164 5.47 -4.40 -6.86
N ILE A 165 5.56 -3.37 -7.69
CA ILE A 165 6.49 -3.35 -8.80
C ILE A 165 7.40 -2.16 -8.61
N ASP A 166 8.70 -2.40 -8.53
CA ASP A 166 9.71 -1.36 -8.70
C ASP A 166 10.16 -1.38 -10.16
N ARG A 167 9.62 -0.46 -10.98
CA ARG A 167 9.97 -0.41 -12.41
C ARG A 167 11.46 -0.17 -12.61
N ALA A 168 12.06 0.65 -11.75
CA ALA A 168 13.45 1.08 -11.83
C ALA A 168 14.40 -0.07 -11.53
N ALA A 169 14.13 -0.78 -10.43
CA ALA A 169 14.90 -1.96 -10.07
C ALA A 169 14.55 -3.17 -10.94
N GLY A 170 13.50 -3.09 -11.77
CA GLY A 170 13.06 -4.21 -12.60
C GLY A 170 12.51 -5.37 -11.77
N THR A 171 11.97 -5.10 -10.57
CA THR A 171 11.65 -6.10 -9.56
C THR A 171 10.16 -6.13 -9.23
N LEU A 172 9.62 -7.32 -9.04
CA LEU A 172 8.26 -7.57 -8.56
C LEU A 172 8.30 -8.23 -7.17
N PHE A 173 7.61 -7.63 -6.22
CA PHE A 173 7.38 -8.16 -4.88
C PHE A 173 5.95 -8.70 -4.78
N MET A 174 5.81 -9.79 -4.06
CA MET A 174 4.53 -10.45 -3.79
C MET A 174 4.29 -10.43 -2.30
N SER A 175 3.40 -9.57 -1.82
CA SER A 175 3.06 -9.45 -0.41
C SER A 175 1.67 -10.00 -0.14
N ASP A 176 1.36 -10.41 1.09
CA ASP A 176 -0.02 -10.68 1.50
C ASP A 176 -0.85 -9.38 1.56
N PHE A 177 -2.17 -9.51 1.71
CA PHE A 177 -3.05 -8.33 1.82
C PHE A 177 -2.83 -7.54 3.12
N THR A 178 -2.32 -8.19 4.16
CA THR A 178 -1.99 -7.53 5.41
C THR A 178 -0.64 -6.83 5.37
N LEU A 179 0.10 -6.90 4.26
CA LEU A 179 1.46 -6.37 4.08
C LEU A 179 2.49 -6.93 5.08
N SER A 180 2.11 -7.94 5.86
CA SER A 180 2.93 -8.52 6.92
C SER A 180 3.95 -9.52 6.40
N GLN A 181 3.72 -10.09 5.22
CA GLN A 181 4.59 -11.13 4.68
C GLN A 181 4.85 -10.94 3.20
N THR A 182 6.13 -10.70 2.85
CA THR A 182 6.59 -10.84 1.46
C THR A 182 6.83 -12.31 1.14
N SER A 183 5.94 -12.86 0.33
CA SER A 183 6.01 -14.24 -0.15
C SER A 183 7.07 -14.45 -1.22
N ALA A 184 7.42 -13.43 -2.02
CA ALA A 184 8.47 -13.52 -3.03
C ALA A 184 8.99 -12.13 -3.46
N GLN A 185 10.26 -12.10 -3.88
CA GLN A 185 10.88 -11.00 -4.60
C GLN A 185 11.50 -11.56 -5.88
N LEU A 186 11.13 -11.01 -7.02
CA LEU A 186 11.45 -11.58 -8.33
C LEU A 186 12.03 -10.49 -9.23
N GLN A 187 13.28 -10.67 -9.65
CA GLN A 187 13.85 -9.91 -10.76
C GLN A 187 13.09 -10.27 -12.06
N VAL A 188 12.51 -9.27 -12.73
CA VAL A 188 11.76 -9.42 -13.98
C VAL A 188 12.64 -9.05 -15.17
N ARG A 189 13.33 -7.92 -15.10
CA ARG A 189 14.26 -7.41 -16.12
C ARG A 189 15.42 -6.68 -15.46
N ASP A 190 16.45 -6.34 -16.20
CA ASP A 190 17.56 -5.54 -15.67
C ASP A 190 17.09 -4.14 -15.20
N PRO A 191 17.75 -3.58 -14.18
CA PRO A 191 17.41 -2.25 -13.67
C PRO A 191 17.72 -1.14 -14.68
N GLY A 192 17.08 0.03 -14.49
CA GLY A 192 17.38 1.27 -15.23
C GLY A 192 16.29 1.73 -16.21
N SER A 193 15.15 1.06 -16.27
CA SER A 193 14.05 1.44 -17.14
C SER A 193 12.97 2.26 -16.45
N LYS A 194 12.41 3.22 -17.18
CA LYS A 194 11.25 4.02 -16.77
C LYS A 194 9.90 3.40 -17.17
N LYS A 195 9.91 2.38 -18.04
CA LYS A 195 8.68 1.75 -18.56
C LYS A 195 8.05 0.81 -17.54
N ALA A 196 6.76 0.53 -17.65
CA ALA A 196 6.07 -0.32 -16.70
C ALA A 196 6.49 -1.79 -16.84
N ILE A 197 6.52 -2.49 -15.70
CA ILE A 197 6.39 -3.95 -15.67
C ILE A 197 4.91 -4.21 -15.45
N ASN A 198 4.27 -4.88 -16.40
CA ASN A 198 2.83 -5.04 -16.41
C ASN A 198 2.50 -6.45 -15.99
N VAL A 199 1.45 -6.59 -15.21
CA VAL A 199 1.11 -7.85 -14.54
C VAL A 199 -0.35 -8.16 -14.81
N ALA A 200 -0.61 -9.38 -15.29
CA ALA A 200 -1.93 -9.95 -15.32
C ALA A 200 -1.94 -11.27 -14.54
N TYR A 201 -3.06 -11.59 -13.90
CA TYR A 201 -3.17 -12.76 -13.04
C TYR A 201 -4.34 -13.63 -13.45
N SER A 202 -4.08 -14.92 -13.68
CA SER A 202 -5.10 -15.93 -13.98
C SER A 202 -5.60 -16.62 -12.72
N GLN A 203 -6.85 -16.39 -12.35
CA GLN A 203 -7.49 -16.98 -11.18
C GLN A 203 -7.63 -18.49 -11.28
N GLN A 204 -7.87 -18.99 -12.49
CA GLN A 204 -8.09 -20.40 -12.75
C GLN A 204 -6.80 -21.21 -12.62
N THR A 205 -5.71 -20.71 -13.22
CA THR A 205 -4.41 -21.40 -13.23
C THR A 205 -3.49 -20.96 -12.08
N LYS A 206 -3.91 -19.95 -11.31
CA LYS A 206 -3.11 -19.28 -10.29
C LYS A 206 -1.76 -18.78 -10.82
N THR A 207 -1.71 -18.38 -12.09
CA THR A 207 -0.47 -18.01 -12.78
C THR A 207 -0.41 -16.51 -13.04
N ILE A 208 0.79 -15.92 -12.95
CA ILE A 208 1.05 -14.52 -13.26
C ILE A 208 1.70 -14.44 -14.64
N TYR A 209 1.22 -13.51 -15.46
CA TYR A 209 1.80 -13.16 -16.74
C TYR A 209 2.37 -11.77 -16.66
N ILE A 210 3.60 -11.60 -17.15
CA ILE A 210 4.33 -10.35 -17.07
C ILE A 210 4.90 -9.98 -18.44
N THR A 211 4.77 -8.70 -18.79
CA THR A 211 5.50 -8.07 -19.90
C THR A 211 6.29 -6.88 -19.36
N ASP A 212 7.45 -6.62 -19.95
CA ASP A 212 8.44 -5.72 -19.40
C ASP A 212 8.75 -4.51 -20.30
N HIS A 213 7.99 -4.29 -21.38
CA HIS A 213 8.20 -3.22 -22.37
C HIS A 213 9.60 -3.21 -23.02
N HIS A 214 10.38 -4.28 -22.87
CA HIS A 214 11.77 -4.36 -23.33
C HIS A 214 12.00 -5.56 -24.23
N THR A 215 11.35 -6.66 -23.89
CA THR A 215 11.47 -7.94 -24.58
C THR A 215 10.17 -8.27 -25.31
N PRO A 216 10.24 -9.14 -26.33
CA PRO A 216 9.05 -9.70 -26.93
C PRO A 216 8.48 -10.88 -26.11
N ASP A 217 8.99 -11.12 -24.89
CA ASP A 217 8.63 -12.27 -24.09
C ASP A 217 7.39 -12.00 -23.24
N ILE A 218 6.61 -13.06 -23.01
CA ILE A 218 5.69 -13.15 -21.87
C ILE A 218 6.39 -13.98 -20.80
N LEU A 219 6.66 -13.35 -19.64
CA LEU A 219 7.18 -14.05 -18.48
C LEU A 219 6.02 -14.67 -17.69
N VAL A 220 6.04 -15.98 -17.54
CA VAL A 220 5.03 -16.78 -16.86
C VAL A 220 5.58 -17.20 -15.51
N ILE A 221 4.85 -16.89 -14.43
CA ILE A 221 5.28 -17.17 -13.06
C ILE A 221 4.18 -17.93 -12.33
N ASN A 222 4.53 -19.10 -11.79
CA ASN A 222 3.69 -19.79 -10.83
C ASN A 222 4.06 -19.32 -9.40
N PRO A 223 3.18 -18.58 -8.70
CA PRO A 223 3.39 -18.08 -7.34
C PRO A 223 3.80 -19.15 -6.34
N SER A 224 3.20 -20.34 -6.43
CA SER A 224 3.32 -21.38 -5.41
C SER A 224 4.68 -22.05 -5.41
N ASN A 225 5.31 -22.20 -6.58
CA ASN A 225 6.63 -22.84 -6.71
C ASN A 225 7.73 -21.87 -7.15
N ARG A 226 7.39 -20.59 -7.40
CA ARG A 226 8.28 -19.52 -7.86
C ARG A 226 9.04 -19.85 -9.15
N GLN A 227 8.55 -20.81 -9.94
CA GLN A 227 9.12 -21.11 -11.25
C GLN A 227 8.79 -20.00 -12.23
N LYS A 228 9.80 -19.61 -13.01
CA LYS A 228 9.70 -18.60 -14.05
C LYS A 228 9.97 -19.26 -15.40
N GLU A 229 9.11 -19.01 -16.36
CA GLU A 229 9.26 -19.42 -17.75
C GLU A 229 9.15 -18.20 -18.65
N ARG A 230 10.06 -18.06 -19.63
CA ARG A 230 9.98 -16.99 -20.63
C ARG A 230 9.44 -17.58 -21.92
N ILE A 231 8.33 -17.03 -22.39
CA ILE A 231 7.70 -17.42 -23.64
C ILE A 231 8.01 -16.34 -24.68
N TYR A 232 8.91 -16.66 -25.60
CA TYR A 232 9.25 -15.75 -26.70
C TYR A 232 8.09 -15.61 -27.68
N THR A 233 7.81 -14.38 -28.11
CA THR A 233 6.83 -14.10 -29.18
C THR A 233 7.53 -13.45 -30.38
N GLU A 234 7.15 -13.81 -31.60
CA GLU A 234 7.78 -13.26 -32.83
C GLU A 234 7.25 -11.87 -33.21
N HIS A 235 6.40 -11.27 -32.37
CA HIS A 235 5.60 -10.10 -32.75
C HIS A 235 6.22 -8.75 -32.38
N GLY A 236 7.37 -8.73 -31.72
CA GLY A 236 8.05 -7.52 -31.26
C GLY A 236 7.81 -7.24 -29.78
N ILE A 237 8.29 -6.09 -29.30
CA ILE A 237 8.26 -5.73 -27.88
C ILE A 237 6.82 -5.67 -27.37
N LEU A 238 6.55 -6.35 -26.25
CA LEU A 238 5.22 -6.39 -25.64
C LEU A 238 5.09 -5.33 -24.55
N GLY A 239 4.00 -4.56 -24.64
CA GLY A 239 3.58 -3.55 -23.69
C GLY A 239 2.60 -4.07 -22.66
N ASN A 240 1.71 -3.21 -22.17
CA ASN A 240 0.75 -3.57 -21.14
C ASN A 240 -0.13 -4.76 -21.54
N LEU A 241 -0.54 -5.57 -20.57
CA LEU A 241 -1.36 -6.76 -20.81
C LEU A 241 -2.55 -6.86 -19.86
N THR A 242 -3.54 -7.63 -20.30
CA THR A 242 -4.66 -8.10 -19.49
C THR A 242 -5.08 -9.48 -19.98
N LEU A 243 -5.97 -10.17 -19.27
CA LEU A 243 -6.38 -11.52 -19.64
C LEU A 243 -7.85 -11.79 -19.36
N ASP A 244 -8.38 -12.73 -20.14
CA ASP A 244 -9.69 -13.33 -19.93
C ASP A 244 -9.52 -14.83 -19.64
N ASP A 245 -9.59 -15.20 -18.36
CA ASP A 245 -9.48 -16.61 -17.92
C ASP A 245 -10.53 -17.56 -18.52
N LYS A 246 -11.74 -17.08 -18.80
CA LYS A 246 -12.88 -17.88 -19.22
C LYS A 246 -12.75 -18.24 -20.69
N LEU A 247 -12.26 -17.30 -21.49
CA LEU A 247 -11.94 -17.52 -22.89
C LEU A 247 -10.54 -18.11 -23.07
N GLY A 248 -9.70 -18.08 -22.03
CA GLY A 248 -8.33 -18.58 -22.10
C GLY A 248 -7.45 -17.70 -22.97
N LEU A 249 -7.60 -16.36 -22.89
CA LEU A 249 -6.91 -15.41 -23.76
C LEU A 249 -6.08 -14.39 -22.97
N ILE A 250 -4.91 -14.04 -23.50
CA ILE A 250 -4.08 -12.90 -23.09
C ILE A 250 -4.19 -11.84 -24.17
N PHE A 251 -4.40 -10.59 -23.77
CA PHE A 251 -4.36 -9.42 -24.64
C PHE A 251 -3.14 -8.59 -24.25
N ALA A 252 -2.23 -8.36 -25.17
CA ALA A 252 -1.04 -7.53 -24.96
C ALA A 252 -0.98 -6.42 -26.00
N VAL A 253 -0.69 -5.20 -25.56
CA VAL A 253 -0.42 -4.08 -26.47
C VAL A 253 0.97 -4.30 -27.09
N LEU A 254 1.10 -4.11 -28.40
CA LEU A 254 2.40 -4.11 -29.06
C LEU A 254 3.11 -2.78 -28.77
N ALA A 255 4.25 -2.79 -28.09
CA ALA A 255 5.02 -1.59 -27.69
C ALA A 255 6.22 -1.28 -28.60
N ASP A 256 6.46 -2.08 -29.64
CA ASP A 256 7.54 -1.88 -30.60
C ASP A 256 7.33 -0.62 -31.46
N ALA A 257 8.08 0.45 -31.17
CA ALA A 257 8.03 1.76 -31.84
C ALA A 257 8.14 1.71 -33.38
N SER A 258 8.73 0.63 -33.94
CA SER A 258 8.86 0.46 -35.39
C SER A 258 7.60 -0.07 -36.08
N LYS A 259 6.58 -0.47 -35.31
CA LYS A 259 5.34 -1.10 -35.79
C LYS A 259 4.12 -0.26 -35.47
N GLU A 260 3.05 -0.44 -36.25
CA GLU A 260 1.75 0.17 -35.96
C GLU A 260 1.21 -0.30 -34.60
N PRO A 261 0.49 0.56 -33.86
CA PRO A 261 -0.09 0.18 -32.59
C PRO A 261 -1.15 -0.90 -32.79
N ALA A 262 -1.05 -1.96 -31.99
CA ALA A 262 -1.94 -3.10 -32.10
C ALA A 262 -2.15 -3.79 -30.75
N VAL A 263 -3.25 -4.53 -30.64
CA VAL A 263 -3.43 -5.56 -29.61
C VAL A 263 -3.12 -6.91 -30.23
N LEU A 264 -2.23 -7.64 -29.59
CA LEU A 264 -1.94 -9.04 -29.87
C LEU A 264 -2.75 -9.92 -28.93
N ILE A 265 -3.32 -10.99 -29.47
CA ILE A 265 -4.13 -11.94 -28.73
C ILE A 265 -3.36 -13.26 -28.68
N PHE A 266 -3.17 -13.81 -27.49
CA PHE A 266 -2.51 -15.10 -27.28
C PHE A 266 -3.42 -16.06 -26.52
N SER A 267 -3.28 -17.36 -26.79
CA SER A 267 -3.92 -18.42 -26.02
C SER A 267 -3.18 -18.64 -24.69
N ILE A 268 -3.89 -18.71 -23.57
CA ILE A 268 -3.31 -19.04 -22.26
C ILE A 268 -2.77 -20.49 -22.23
N LYS A 269 -3.35 -21.38 -23.04
CA LYS A 269 -3.04 -22.82 -23.00
C LYS A 269 -1.66 -23.15 -23.56
N ASP A 270 -1.30 -22.50 -24.65
CA ASP A 270 -0.12 -22.84 -25.46
C ASP A 270 0.64 -21.61 -25.98
N TYR A 271 0.22 -20.41 -25.56
CA TYR A 271 0.81 -19.13 -25.92
C TYR A 271 0.85 -18.84 -27.43
N SER A 272 0.08 -19.60 -28.21
CA SER A 272 -0.04 -19.38 -29.65
C SER A 272 -0.74 -18.04 -29.93
N HIS A 273 -0.26 -17.32 -30.95
CA HIS A 273 -0.88 -16.09 -31.41
C HIS A 273 -2.22 -16.38 -32.12
N GLN A 274 -3.27 -15.71 -31.67
CA GLN A 274 -4.66 -15.93 -32.04
C GLN A 274 -5.27 -14.79 -32.88
N GLY A 275 -4.52 -13.71 -33.10
CA GLY A 275 -4.95 -12.58 -33.91
C GLY A 275 -4.36 -11.25 -33.46
N THR A 276 -4.37 -10.29 -34.38
CA THR A 276 -3.89 -8.93 -34.19
C THR A 276 -5.03 -7.96 -34.50
N ILE A 277 -5.24 -6.97 -33.64
CA ILE A 277 -6.21 -5.89 -33.84
C ILE A 277 -5.44 -4.58 -33.93
N LEU A 278 -5.43 -3.96 -35.11
CA LEU A 278 -4.82 -2.64 -35.31
C LEU A 278 -5.62 -1.57 -34.56
N LEU A 279 -4.90 -0.66 -33.91
CA LEU A 279 -5.47 0.44 -33.15
C LEU A 279 -5.32 1.75 -33.94
N PRO A 280 -6.29 2.66 -33.87
CA PRO A 280 -6.10 4.00 -34.42
C PRO A 280 -5.08 4.78 -33.59
N GLY A 281 -4.32 5.68 -34.23
CA GLY A 281 -3.42 6.61 -33.56
C GLY A 281 -2.00 6.08 -33.34
N LYS A 282 -1.39 6.49 -32.23
CA LYS A 282 -0.02 6.18 -31.78
C LYS A 282 -0.01 5.83 -30.28
N ARG A 283 1.09 5.26 -29.78
CA ARG A 283 1.21 4.82 -28.38
C ARG A 283 1.72 5.91 -27.47
N PHE A 284 1.01 6.17 -26.37
CA PHE A 284 1.53 7.05 -25.32
C PHE A 284 2.85 6.54 -24.74
N SER A 285 3.06 5.23 -24.75
CA SER A 285 4.31 4.60 -24.34
C SER A 285 5.52 4.91 -25.23
N GLU A 286 5.37 5.47 -26.43
CA GLU A 286 6.49 5.95 -27.24
C GLU A 286 7.05 7.29 -26.78
N VAL A 287 6.23 8.06 -26.07
CA VAL A 287 6.56 9.43 -25.63
C VAL A 287 7.04 9.36 -24.19
N ASP A 288 6.17 9.65 -23.23
CA ASP A 288 6.54 9.79 -21.83
C ASP A 288 5.88 8.76 -20.92
N ASP A 289 4.74 8.17 -21.32
CA ASP A 289 4.01 7.27 -20.42
C ASP A 289 4.77 5.95 -20.24
N PRO A 290 4.70 5.34 -19.04
CA PRO A 290 5.41 4.09 -18.77
C PRO A 290 4.76 2.90 -19.47
N CYS A 291 3.46 2.95 -19.77
CA CYS A 291 2.76 2.02 -20.64
C CYS A 291 1.44 2.60 -21.19
N ASP A 292 0.92 1.97 -22.25
CA ASP A 292 -0.43 2.25 -22.75
C ASP A 292 -1.49 1.56 -21.87
N LEU A 293 -2.67 2.15 -21.73
CA LEU A 293 -3.73 1.59 -20.90
C LEU A 293 -4.49 0.50 -21.64
N ILE A 294 -4.73 -0.63 -20.96
CA ILE A 294 -5.57 -1.73 -21.43
C ILE A 294 -6.39 -2.31 -20.27
N ALA A 295 -7.68 -2.59 -20.48
CA ALA A 295 -8.51 -3.28 -19.49
C ALA A 295 -9.71 -3.97 -20.13
N ILE A 296 -10.15 -5.08 -19.53
CA ILE A 296 -11.39 -5.78 -19.89
C ILE A 296 -12.55 -5.25 -19.03
N SER A 297 -13.72 -5.05 -19.64
CA SER A 297 -14.95 -4.69 -18.94
C SER A 297 -15.40 -5.81 -17.98
N PRO A 298 -16.08 -5.49 -16.86
CA PRO A 298 -16.55 -6.50 -15.91
C PRO A 298 -17.42 -7.60 -16.53
N ASP A 299 -18.21 -7.28 -17.56
CA ASP A 299 -19.03 -8.26 -18.29
C ASP A 299 -18.22 -9.14 -19.28
N ARG A 300 -16.92 -8.85 -19.44
CA ARG A 300 -15.94 -9.58 -20.27
C ARG A 300 -16.24 -9.57 -21.76
N LYS A 301 -17.06 -8.63 -22.23
CA LYS A 301 -17.42 -8.53 -23.65
C LYS A 301 -16.56 -7.52 -24.39
N SER A 302 -16.00 -6.56 -23.67
CA SER A 302 -15.31 -5.43 -24.26
C SER A 302 -13.90 -5.26 -23.70
N LEU A 303 -12.94 -5.00 -24.58
CA LEU A 303 -11.56 -4.62 -24.23
C LEU A 303 -11.34 -3.13 -24.55
N MET A 304 -10.88 -2.37 -23.57
CA MET A 304 -10.56 -0.94 -23.70
C MET A 304 -9.07 -0.81 -23.89
N VAL A 305 -8.65 0.00 -24.87
CA VAL A 305 -7.25 0.34 -25.09
C VAL A 305 -7.12 1.83 -25.36
N MET A 306 -6.11 2.47 -24.79
CA MET A 306 -5.81 3.87 -25.04
C MET A 306 -4.64 4.05 -26.00
N THR A 307 -4.83 4.90 -27.00
CA THR A 307 -3.82 5.44 -27.91
C THR A 307 -3.97 6.97 -27.95
N TYR A 308 -3.17 7.66 -28.77
CA TYR A 308 -3.33 9.10 -29.01
C TYR A 308 -3.32 9.44 -30.50
N THR A 309 -3.85 10.61 -30.85
CA THR A 309 -3.70 11.23 -32.16
C THR A 309 -3.19 12.66 -32.02
N ASP A 310 -2.56 13.16 -33.08
CA ASP A 310 -2.14 14.56 -33.21
C ASP A 310 -3.15 15.36 -34.05
N GLU A 311 -4.27 14.74 -34.45
CA GLU A 311 -5.35 15.40 -35.18
C GLU A 311 -6.13 16.34 -34.25
N GLY A 312 -6.20 17.62 -34.63
CA GLY A 312 -6.87 18.68 -33.85
C GLY A 312 -5.99 19.27 -32.76
N ALA A 313 -5.45 18.44 -31.87
CA ALA A 313 -4.47 18.83 -30.85
C ALA A 313 -3.44 17.71 -30.62
N LEU A 314 -2.21 18.09 -30.22
CA LEU A 314 -1.15 17.14 -29.91
C LEU A 314 -1.56 16.21 -28.77
N PHE A 315 -1.21 14.92 -28.90
CA PHE A 315 -1.43 13.91 -27.85
C PHE A 315 -2.89 13.77 -27.40
N THR A 316 -3.85 14.00 -28.30
CA THR A 316 -5.28 13.84 -28.02
C THR A 316 -5.60 12.36 -27.75
N PRO A 317 -6.08 12.00 -26.54
CA PRO A 317 -6.31 10.59 -26.19
C PRO A 317 -7.48 9.99 -26.98
N ILE A 318 -7.30 8.75 -27.43
CA ILE A 318 -8.32 7.92 -28.07
C ILE A 318 -8.51 6.67 -27.20
N ILE A 319 -9.74 6.44 -26.74
CA ILE A 319 -10.12 5.17 -26.11
C ILE A 319 -10.80 4.31 -27.17
N SER A 320 -10.20 3.18 -27.49
CA SER A 320 -10.73 2.18 -28.42
C SER A 320 -11.42 1.05 -27.65
N GLN A 321 -12.68 0.78 -28.02
CA GLN A 321 -13.49 -0.34 -27.52
C GLN A 321 -13.48 -1.46 -28.56
N ILE A 322 -12.99 -2.63 -28.15
CA ILE A 322 -12.89 -3.85 -28.94
C ILE A 322 -13.91 -4.87 -28.43
N ASP A 323 -14.66 -5.50 -29.32
CA ASP A 323 -15.50 -6.67 -29.01
C ASP A 323 -14.58 -7.90 -28.94
N ILE A 324 -14.51 -8.51 -27.75
CA ILE A 324 -13.57 -9.60 -27.46
C ILE A 324 -13.94 -10.86 -28.26
N GLU A 325 -15.23 -11.17 -28.39
CA GLU A 325 -15.70 -12.37 -29.08
C GLU A 325 -15.45 -12.27 -30.59
N LYS A 326 -15.75 -11.10 -31.16
CA LYS A 326 -15.56 -10.83 -32.59
C LYS A 326 -14.14 -10.43 -32.96
N LYS A 327 -13.28 -10.16 -31.97
CA LYS A 327 -11.89 -9.69 -32.13
C LYS A 327 -11.79 -8.49 -33.08
N GLN A 328 -12.68 -7.51 -32.91
CA GLN A 328 -12.76 -6.35 -33.79
C GLN A 328 -12.97 -5.05 -33.02
N LEU A 329 -12.41 -3.96 -33.56
CA LEU A 329 -12.69 -2.62 -33.09
C LEU A 329 -14.18 -2.29 -33.35
N VAL A 330 -14.91 -1.91 -32.30
CA VAL A 330 -16.32 -1.52 -32.38
C VAL A 330 -16.48 -0.03 -32.43
N LYS A 331 -15.75 0.68 -31.57
CA LYS A 331 -15.93 2.11 -31.36
C LYS A 331 -14.66 2.74 -30.84
N SER A 332 -14.44 4.00 -31.20
CA SER A 332 -13.39 4.84 -30.63
C SER A 332 -14.00 6.11 -30.06
N TYR A 333 -13.43 6.58 -28.95
CA TYR A 333 -13.83 7.79 -28.24
C TYR A 333 -12.64 8.73 -28.19
N ASN A 334 -12.74 9.88 -28.87
CA ASN A 334 -11.73 10.93 -28.76
C ASN A 334 -12.04 11.75 -27.50
N LEU A 335 -11.04 11.90 -26.64
CA LEU A 335 -11.13 12.73 -25.45
C LEU A 335 -10.58 14.14 -25.74
N ASN A 336 -10.81 15.09 -24.84
CA ASN A 336 -10.05 16.33 -24.89
C ASN A 336 -8.58 16.05 -24.56
N HIS A 337 -7.66 16.83 -25.13
CA HIS A 337 -6.21 16.68 -24.86
C HIS A 337 -5.87 16.82 -23.37
N GLU A 338 -6.61 17.65 -22.63
CA GLU A 338 -6.46 17.82 -21.17
C GLU A 338 -7.04 16.65 -20.36
N ASP A 339 -7.83 15.76 -20.98
CA ASP A 339 -8.56 14.67 -20.32
C ASP A 339 -7.84 13.32 -20.41
N LYS A 340 -6.52 13.30 -20.60
CA LYS A 340 -5.74 12.05 -20.64
C LYS A 340 -5.92 11.25 -19.34
N PRO A 341 -6.53 10.06 -19.36
CA PRO A 341 -6.67 9.25 -18.16
C PRO A 341 -5.38 8.49 -17.84
N VAL A 342 -5.22 8.12 -16.57
CA VAL A 342 -4.12 7.26 -16.08
C VAL A 342 -4.56 5.85 -15.71
N GLY A 343 -5.85 5.59 -15.87
CA GLY A 343 -6.45 4.29 -15.59
C GLY A 343 -7.87 4.21 -16.11
N PHE A 344 -8.34 2.98 -16.21
CA PHE A 344 -9.73 2.67 -16.53
C PHE A 344 -10.42 2.16 -15.27
N ALA A 345 -11.59 2.73 -14.99
CA ALA A 345 -12.39 2.40 -13.82
C ALA A 345 -13.81 2.05 -14.25
N PHE A 346 -14.26 0.86 -13.85
CA PHE A 346 -15.55 0.33 -14.25
C PHE A 346 -16.52 0.39 -13.07
N LEU A 347 -17.68 0.99 -13.28
CA LEU A 347 -18.73 1.05 -12.29
C LEU A 347 -19.07 -0.37 -11.83
N GLN A 348 -19.10 -0.58 -10.51
CA GLN A 348 -19.49 -1.85 -9.92
C GLN A 348 -20.79 -1.67 -9.14
N ALA A 349 -21.87 -2.34 -9.54
CA ALA A 349 -23.10 -2.33 -8.77
C ALA A 349 -22.91 -2.96 -7.38
N ASP A 350 -23.66 -2.42 -6.42
CA ASP A 350 -23.91 -3.02 -5.10
C ASP A 350 -22.68 -3.31 -4.22
N VAL A 351 -21.58 -2.58 -4.41
CA VAL A 351 -20.47 -2.59 -3.46
C VAL A 351 -20.87 -1.80 -2.21
N LYS A 352 -21.17 -2.51 -1.12
CA LYS A 352 -21.48 -1.91 0.19
C LYS A 352 -20.41 -2.31 1.19
N ALA A 353 -19.93 -1.34 1.97
CA ALA A 353 -19.05 -1.63 3.10
C ALA A 353 -19.77 -2.57 4.08
N GLY A 354 -19.09 -3.62 4.49
CA GLY A 354 -19.57 -4.55 5.50
C GLY A 354 -19.44 -3.98 6.90
N THR A 355 -20.07 -4.64 7.87
CA THR A 355 -19.82 -4.39 9.28
C THR A 355 -18.84 -5.43 9.81
N VAL A 356 -17.82 -4.96 10.54
CA VAL A 356 -16.86 -5.81 11.23
C VAL A 356 -17.17 -5.78 12.71
N VAL A 357 -17.26 -6.94 13.34
CA VAL A 357 -17.42 -7.03 14.80
C VAL A 357 -16.21 -6.39 15.49
N PRO A 358 -16.35 -5.67 16.62
CA PRO A 358 -15.20 -5.18 17.38
C PRO A 358 -14.22 -6.30 17.75
N PHE A 359 -12.91 -5.99 17.79
CA PHE A 359 -11.84 -6.97 17.99
C PHE A 359 -11.97 -7.70 19.33
N ASP A 360 -12.34 -6.99 20.40
CA ASP A 360 -12.59 -7.58 21.71
C ASP A 360 -13.70 -8.64 21.68
N LYS A 361 -14.78 -8.39 20.92
CA LYS A 361 -15.86 -9.37 20.73
C LYS A 361 -15.38 -10.56 19.91
N MET A 362 -14.58 -10.33 18.87
CA MET A 362 -14.00 -11.40 18.08
C MET A 362 -13.13 -12.33 18.93
N LEU A 363 -12.27 -11.79 19.81
CA LEU A 363 -11.46 -12.59 20.74
C LEU A 363 -12.31 -13.42 21.70
N ALA A 364 -13.38 -12.83 22.23
CA ALA A 364 -14.32 -13.53 23.11
C ALA A 364 -15.04 -14.67 22.39
N ASP A 365 -15.56 -14.42 21.18
CA ASP A 365 -16.33 -15.38 20.41
C ASP A 365 -15.47 -16.54 19.90
N LYS A 366 -14.18 -16.29 19.62
CA LYS A 366 -13.19 -17.32 19.27
C LYS A 366 -12.62 -18.06 20.49
N GLY A 367 -12.99 -17.66 21.71
CA GLY A 367 -12.49 -18.28 22.94
C GLY A 367 -11.00 -18.06 23.19
N ILE A 368 -10.40 -17.00 22.61
CA ILE A 368 -8.98 -16.69 22.78
C ILE A 368 -8.74 -16.06 24.15
N ILE A 369 -9.63 -15.16 24.58
CA ILE A 369 -9.63 -14.57 25.93
C ILE A 369 -11.05 -14.61 26.48
N HIS A 370 -11.21 -14.94 27.77
CA HIS A 370 -12.54 -15.01 28.38
C HIS A 370 -13.18 -13.62 28.51
N LYS A 371 -14.51 -13.53 28.34
CA LYS A 371 -15.28 -12.26 28.35
C LYS A 371 -15.00 -11.37 29.57
N ILE A 372 -14.87 -11.98 30.75
CA ILE A 372 -14.60 -11.25 32.00
C ILE A 372 -13.21 -10.60 31.98
N GLN A 373 -12.20 -11.31 31.47
CA GLN A 373 -10.83 -10.80 31.36
C GLN A 373 -10.75 -9.68 30.32
N LEU A 374 -11.42 -9.85 29.18
CA LEU A 374 -11.54 -8.80 28.16
C LEU A 374 -12.20 -7.53 28.70
N ALA A 375 -13.27 -7.66 29.49
CA ALA A 375 -13.91 -6.49 30.10
C ALA A 375 -12.97 -5.74 31.04
N ALA A 376 -12.06 -6.43 31.75
CA ALA A 376 -11.04 -5.80 32.57
C ALA A 376 -9.99 -5.08 31.71
N LEU A 377 -9.48 -5.74 30.66
CA LEU A 377 -8.53 -5.13 29.72
C LEU A 377 -9.08 -3.88 29.03
N VAL A 378 -10.33 -3.93 28.55
CA VAL A 378 -10.97 -2.78 27.89
C VAL A 378 -11.11 -1.60 28.85
N ARG A 379 -11.47 -1.85 30.12
CA ARG A 379 -11.51 -0.78 31.14
C ARG A 379 -10.13 -0.18 31.40
N GLN A 380 -9.09 -1.01 31.41
CA GLN A 380 -7.71 -0.55 31.57
C GLN A 380 -7.29 0.34 30.39
N ILE A 381 -7.63 -0.05 29.16
CA ILE A 381 -7.38 0.79 27.97
C ILE A 381 -8.17 2.10 28.07
N GLU A 382 -9.44 2.07 28.44
CA GLU A 382 -10.24 3.30 28.62
C GLU A 382 -9.65 4.24 29.69
N MET A 383 -9.04 3.70 30.75
CA MET A 383 -8.32 4.50 31.74
C MET A 383 -7.06 5.12 31.13
N LEU A 384 -6.25 4.34 30.41
CA LEU A 384 -5.04 4.83 29.73
C LEU A 384 -5.37 5.93 28.70
N GLU A 385 -6.44 5.78 27.92
CA GLU A 385 -6.88 6.83 26.97
C GLU A 385 -7.34 8.10 27.70
N LYS A 386 -8.06 7.97 28.82
CA LYS A 386 -8.47 9.14 29.63
C LYS A 386 -7.29 9.84 30.29
N ASP A 387 -6.23 9.09 30.58
CA ASP A 387 -5.02 9.63 31.18
C ASP A 387 -4.11 10.29 30.13
N LYS A 388 -4.29 9.98 28.85
CA LYS A 388 -3.54 10.59 27.74
C LYS A 388 -3.72 12.10 27.67
N ASP A 389 -4.96 12.56 27.86
CA ASP A 389 -5.33 13.98 27.82
C ASP A 389 -5.06 14.73 29.14
N LYS A 390 -4.59 14.02 30.17
CA LYS A 390 -4.24 14.68 31.44
C LYS A 390 -2.87 15.36 31.29
N PRO A 391 -2.75 16.65 31.65
CA PRO A 391 -1.44 17.27 31.80
C PRO A 391 -0.64 16.44 32.80
N LEU A 392 0.63 16.14 32.47
CA LEU A 392 1.55 15.43 33.35
C LEU A 392 1.49 16.08 34.74
N LEU A 393 1.00 15.34 35.73
CA LEU A 393 0.92 15.84 37.09
C LEU A 393 2.32 15.75 37.68
N ASP A 394 2.70 16.75 38.48
CA ASP A 394 3.96 16.73 39.24
C ASP A 394 4.10 15.43 40.07
N GLN A 395 2.98 14.81 40.41
CA GLN A 395 2.86 13.53 41.12
C GLN A 395 3.31 12.30 40.30
N ASP A 396 3.18 12.32 38.98
CA ASP A 396 3.67 11.26 38.09
C ASP A 396 5.20 11.31 38.00
N ILE A 397 5.75 12.53 37.97
CA ILE A 397 7.18 12.78 38.07
C ILE A 397 7.68 12.35 39.44
N GLU A 398 6.99 12.72 40.52
CA GLU A 398 7.34 12.36 41.89
C GLU A 398 7.29 10.83 42.13
N SER A 399 6.33 10.14 41.53
CA SER A 399 6.21 8.68 41.62
C SER A 399 7.33 7.95 40.88
N ALA A 400 7.71 8.43 39.69
CA ALA A 400 8.87 7.92 38.97
C ALA A 400 10.16 8.15 39.79
N MET A 401 10.30 9.32 40.41
CA MET A 401 11.44 9.67 41.25
C MET A 401 11.54 8.79 42.51
N SER A 402 10.42 8.58 43.20
CA SER A 402 10.35 7.73 44.39
C SER A 402 10.68 6.27 44.08
N HIS A 403 10.25 5.78 42.91
CA HIS A 403 10.56 4.42 42.46
C HIS A 403 12.04 4.22 42.11
N ILE A 404 12.69 5.22 41.51
CA ILE A 404 14.14 5.19 41.24
C ILE A 404 14.93 5.17 42.56
N GLN A 405 14.54 6.01 43.53
CA GLN A 405 15.20 6.08 44.83
C GLN A 405 15.00 4.80 45.67
N GLY A 406 13.90 4.06 45.44
CA GLY A 406 13.60 2.82 46.16
C GLY A 406 14.33 1.57 45.64
N ASN A 407 14.86 1.58 44.41
CA ASN A 407 15.36 0.37 43.75
C ASN A 407 16.85 0.39 43.36
N PHE A 408 17.54 1.51 43.55
CA PHE A 408 18.96 1.65 43.20
C PHE A 408 19.76 2.22 44.37
N SER A 409 20.99 1.72 44.54
CA SER A 409 21.88 2.20 45.59
C SER A 409 22.53 3.53 45.21
N ASN A 410 22.91 4.34 46.21
CA ASN A 410 23.52 5.65 45.96
C ASN A 410 24.83 5.54 45.17
N GLU A 411 25.57 4.44 45.29
CA GLU A 411 26.84 4.20 44.59
C GLU A 411 26.64 3.91 43.08
N GLU A 412 25.51 3.31 42.68
CA GLU A 412 25.14 3.08 41.28
C GLU A 412 24.68 4.36 40.57
N ILE A 413 24.25 5.36 41.34
CA ILE A 413 23.77 6.66 40.87
C ILE A 413 24.95 7.62 40.56
N ASP A 414 26.09 7.43 41.21
CA ASP A 414 27.24 8.35 41.18
C ASP A 414 28.19 8.19 39.95
N ALA A 415 28.02 7.17 39.10
CA ALA A 415 29.08 6.67 38.22
C ALA A 415 29.12 7.13 36.73
N VAL A 416 28.49 8.22 36.30
CA VAL A 416 28.24 8.42 34.82
C VAL A 416 28.60 9.83 34.28
N THR A 417 28.40 10.20 32.99
CA THR A 417 28.82 11.48 32.34
C THR A 417 27.75 12.47 31.80
N GLU A 418 28.07 13.78 31.70
CA GLU A 418 27.17 14.95 31.48
C GLU A 418 26.65 15.01 30.02
N VAL A 419 25.42 15.48 29.81
CA VAL A 419 24.74 15.57 28.50
C VAL A 419 24.83 17.00 27.95
N THR A 420 25.26 17.16 26.69
CA THR A 420 25.44 18.48 26.05
C THR A 420 24.15 19.01 25.39
N PRO A 421 24.00 20.35 25.19
CA PRO A 421 22.86 20.95 24.47
C PRO A 421 22.66 20.43 23.03
N GLU A 422 23.75 20.04 22.37
CA GLU A 422 23.72 19.40 21.05
C GLU A 422 23.10 18.00 21.12
N THR A 423 23.35 17.25 22.20
CA THR A 423 22.76 15.93 22.45
C THR A 423 21.24 16.03 22.70
N VAL A 424 20.81 17.07 23.43
CA VAL A 424 19.39 17.39 23.66
C VAL A 424 18.65 17.68 22.35
N THR A 425 19.28 18.47 21.48
CA THR A 425 18.72 18.83 20.18
C THR A 425 18.65 17.62 19.25
N GLN A 426 19.67 16.76 19.27
CA GLN A 426 19.70 15.53 18.49
C GLN A 426 18.70 14.49 18.99
N MET A 427 18.53 14.35 20.31
CA MET A 427 17.51 13.45 20.91
C MET A 427 16.07 13.91 20.67
N ALA A 428 15.83 15.22 20.54
CA ALA A 428 14.53 15.75 20.16
C ALA A 428 14.21 15.55 18.65
N GLN A 429 15.24 15.33 17.82
CA GLN A 429 15.14 15.14 16.38
C GLN A 429 15.19 13.66 15.96
N ASP A 430 15.86 12.79 16.73
CA ASP A 430 15.97 11.36 16.43
C ASP A 430 14.62 10.65 16.68
N THR A 431 14.08 10.05 15.61
CA THR A 431 12.83 9.28 15.58
C THR A 431 12.91 7.91 16.27
N PHE A 432 13.99 7.62 17.01
CA PHE A 432 14.29 6.26 17.45
C PHE A 432 13.45 5.76 18.65
N PHE A 433 12.68 6.63 19.30
CA PHE A 433 11.82 6.26 20.42
C PHE A 433 10.38 6.69 20.16
N GLU A 434 9.54 5.76 19.75
CA GLU A 434 8.12 5.80 20.10
C GLU A 434 8.04 5.57 21.62
N TRP A 435 8.14 6.66 22.38
CA TRP A 435 8.05 6.67 23.83
C TRP A 435 6.70 6.10 24.26
N GLN A 436 6.69 4.84 24.71
CA GLN A 436 5.60 4.15 25.42
C GLN A 436 4.18 4.69 25.11
N GLY A 437 3.74 4.61 23.85
CA GLY A 437 2.34 4.91 23.49
C GLY A 437 1.93 6.40 23.48
N ARG A 438 2.89 7.33 23.43
CA ARG A 438 2.65 8.79 23.30
C ARG A 438 3.17 9.35 21.97
N GLY A 439 2.70 8.79 20.86
CA GLY A 439 3.02 9.26 19.49
C GLY A 439 2.45 10.65 19.14
N ASP A 440 1.61 11.19 20.01
CA ASP A 440 0.83 12.43 19.85
C ASP A 440 1.46 13.68 20.48
N MET A 441 2.62 13.54 21.14
CA MET A 441 3.30 14.67 21.78
C MET A 441 3.80 15.65 20.72
N LYS A 442 3.40 16.92 20.81
CA LYS A 442 3.82 17.96 19.84
C LYS A 442 5.32 18.23 19.95
N PRO A 443 6.01 18.64 18.86
CA PRO A 443 7.44 18.93 18.89
C PRO A 443 7.83 19.91 20.01
N GLU A 444 6.99 20.89 20.31
CA GLU A 444 7.21 21.88 21.36
C GLU A 444 7.07 21.26 22.77
N GLU A 445 6.15 20.31 22.95
CA GLU A 445 5.97 19.58 24.22
C GLU A 445 7.09 18.57 24.45
N LYS A 446 7.56 17.91 23.38
CA LYS A 446 8.76 17.08 23.40
C LYS A 446 9.98 17.91 23.76
N GLN A 447 10.14 19.07 23.14
CA GLN A 447 11.22 19.99 23.45
C GLN A 447 11.14 20.47 24.89
N VAL A 448 9.97 20.85 25.42
CA VAL A 448 9.80 21.24 26.83
C VAL A 448 10.06 20.08 27.79
N PHE A 449 9.68 18.85 27.45
CA PHE A 449 9.92 17.67 28.27
C PHE A 449 11.42 17.31 28.32
N VAL A 450 12.09 17.27 27.16
CA VAL A 450 13.54 17.04 27.06
C VAL A 450 14.31 18.22 27.66
N GLU A 451 13.86 19.47 27.45
CA GLU A 451 14.44 20.65 28.10
C GLU A 451 14.28 20.57 29.61
N ARG A 452 13.13 20.15 30.15
CA ARG A 452 12.94 19.94 31.59
C ARG A 452 13.78 18.79 32.15
N LEU A 453 13.91 17.69 31.41
CA LEU A 453 14.84 16.60 31.73
C LEU A 453 16.31 17.05 31.67
N SER A 454 16.66 17.99 30.78
CA SER A 454 18.01 18.55 30.64
C SER A 454 18.30 19.69 31.63
N GLN A 455 17.25 20.40 32.08
CA GLN A 455 17.28 21.41 33.15
C GLN A 455 17.32 20.79 34.54
N MET A 456 17.37 19.46 34.63
CA MET A 456 17.93 18.77 35.78
C MET A 456 19.34 19.30 36.03
N LYS A 457 19.45 20.37 36.82
CA LYS A 457 20.72 20.87 37.34
C LYS A 457 21.35 19.71 38.09
N ALA A 458 22.64 19.48 37.82
CA ALA A 458 23.50 18.69 38.68
C ALA A 458 23.32 19.19 40.12
N ASP A 459 22.55 18.45 40.90
CA ASP A 459 22.74 18.42 42.34
C ASP A 459 24.11 17.77 42.55
N PRO A 460 24.97 18.25 43.46
CA PRO A 460 26.18 17.54 43.86
C PRO A 460 25.93 16.07 44.31
N LYS A 461 24.66 15.67 44.45
CA LYS A 461 24.17 14.31 44.71
C LYS A 461 23.51 13.58 43.53
N VAL A 462 23.32 14.20 42.37
CA VAL A 462 22.77 13.50 41.19
C VAL A 462 23.34 14.13 39.93
N SER A 463 24.38 13.51 39.39
CA SER A 463 24.61 13.57 37.96
C SER A 463 25.36 12.30 37.55
N LYS A 464 24.68 11.40 36.82
CA LYS A 464 24.82 11.41 35.35
C LYS A 464 24.11 10.29 34.57
N THR A 465 23.22 9.43 35.07
CA THR A 465 22.70 8.32 34.20
C THR A 465 21.52 8.65 33.28
N ASN A 466 21.03 9.88 33.17
CA ASN A 466 19.67 10.06 32.61
C ASN A 466 19.51 9.71 31.10
N GLY A 467 20.57 9.77 30.28
CA GLY A 467 20.48 9.39 28.87
C GLY A 467 20.51 7.88 28.58
N VAL A 468 21.11 7.09 29.48
CA VAL A 468 21.30 5.62 29.30
C VAL A 468 20.40 4.82 30.26
N PHE A 469 20.00 5.42 31.38
CA PHE A 469 19.14 4.80 32.40
C PHE A 469 17.68 4.77 32.00
N VAL A 470 17.17 5.82 31.35
CA VAL A 470 15.82 5.79 30.77
C VAL A 470 15.75 4.74 29.65
N LEU A 471 16.85 4.55 28.91
CA LEU A 471 16.97 3.53 27.86
C LEU A 471 17.06 2.10 28.41
N ASN A 472 17.78 1.88 29.52
CA ASN A 472 17.83 0.59 30.20
C ASN A 472 16.57 0.31 31.04
N TRP A 473 15.88 1.34 31.53
CA TRP A 473 14.56 1.23 32.18
C TRP A 473 13.48 0.80 31.19
N ILE A 474 13.48 1.36 29.97
CA ILE A 474 12.67 0.86 28.86
C ILE A 474 13.04 -0.58 28.50
N LYS A 475 14.33 -0.94 28.52
CA LYS A 475 14.81 -2.31 28.27
C LYS A 475 14.40 -3.31 29.35
N GLY A 476 14.32 -2.88 30.62
CA GLY A 476 13.90 -3.69 31.77
C GLY A 476 12.38 -3.86 31.90
N LEU A 477 11.58 -2.92 31.38
CA LEU A 477 10.14 -3.11 31.21
C LEU A 477 9.76 -4.07 30.07
N MET A 478 10.74 -4.49 29.27
CA MET A 478 10.60 -5.48 28.18
C MET A 478 11.28 -6.82 28.48
N GLY A 479 11.60 -7.10 29.75
CA GLY A 479 12.05 -8.42 30.24
C GLY A 479 10.90 -9.22 30.83
#